data_AF-A0A7R8AHW4-F1
#
_entry.id   AF-A0A7R8AHW4-F1
#
_cell.length_a   1.000
_cell.length_b   1.000
_cell.length_c   1.000
_cell.angle_alpha   90.00
_cell.angle_beta   90.00
_cell.angle_gamma   90.00
#
_symmetry.space_group_name_H-M   'P 1'
#
loop_
_entity.id
_entity.type
_entity.pdbx_description
1 polymer ?
#
loop_
_entity_poly.entity_id
_entity_poly.type
_entity_poly.pdbx_seq_one_letter_code
_entity_poly.pdbx_strand_id
1 'polypeptide(L)'
;MSTILRRLQGGNLEVVKFGMYVLFPIGWMYYFGTNLDERFSVPGFWPTTEQSHKIPLEKEDIDKELARMRMADAVKRERREREREIEAQTQAQALAQAQSGQGSNLE
;
A
#
# COMPACT_ATOMS: atom_id res chain seq x y z
N MET A 1 19.29 17.84 -55.21
CA MET A 1 18.24 17.82 -54.17
C MET A 1 16.89 17.65 -54.85
N SER A 2 16.10 16.65 -54.43
CA SER A 2 14.83 16.30 -55.05
C SER A 2 13.85 17.47 -55.09
N THR A 3 13.23 17.72 -56.25
CA THR A 3 12.21 18.76 -56.51
C THR A 3 11.02 18.71 -55.57
N ILE A 4 10.76 17.55 -54.96
CA ILE A 4 9.70 17.32 -53.98
C ILE A 4 10.00 18.07 -52.67
N LEU A 5 11.26 18.07 -52.21
CA LEU A 5 11.65 18.78 -50.99
C LEU A 5 11.55 20.31 -51.15
N ARG A 6 11.75 20.83 -52.37
CA ARG A 6 11.64 22.28 -52.65
C ARG A 6 10.20 22.79 -52.63
N ARG A 7 9.22 21.93 -52.95
CA ARG A 7 7.78 22.24 -52.86
C ARG A 7 7.24 22.20 -51.43
N LEU A 8 7.95 21.55 -50.52
CA LEU A 8 7.61 21.43 -49.11
C LEU A 8 8.20 22.55 -48.23
N GLN A 9 8.82 23.59 -48.81
CA GLN A 9 9.31 24.76 -48.07
C GLN A 9 8.25 25.89 -48.03
N GLY A 10 8.29 26.71 -46.98
CA GLY A 10 7.35 27.82 -46.77
C GLY A 10 5.98 27.35 -46.26
N GLY A 11 4.89 28.04 -46.61
CA GLY A 11 3.54 27.73 -46.12
C GLY A 11 3.05 26.30 -46.38
N ASN A 12 3.56 25.63 -47.42
CA ASN A 12 3.24 24.21 -47.67
C ASN A 12 3.76 23.29 -46.56
N LEU A 13 4.83 23.67 -45.86
CA LEU A 13 5.33 22.93 -44.69
C LEU A 13 4.34 23.00 -43.54
N GLU A 14 3.73 24.16 -43.32
CA GLU A 14 2.75 24.37 -42.25
C GLU A 14 1.48 23.56 -42.50
N VAL A 15 1.03 23.45 -43.76
CA VAL A 15 -0.10 22.60 -44.15
C VAL A 15 0.19 21.12 -43.88
N VAL A 16 1.40 20.64 -44.19
CA VAL A 16 1.79 19.25 -43.89
C VAL A 16 1.87 19.00 -42.39
N LYS A 17 2.43 19.94 -41.61
CA LYS A 17 2.47 19.84 -40.14
C LYS A 17 1.06 19.85 -39.56
N PHE A 18 0.18 20.71 -40.04
CA PHE A 18 -1.23 20.76 -39.64
C PHE A 18 -1.94 19.44 -39.95
N GLY A 19 -1.78 18.91 -41.17
CA GLY A 19 -2.33 17.62 -41.57
C GLY A 19 -1.84 16.49 -40.66
N MET A 20 -0.55 16.47 -40.33
CA MET A 20 0.01 15.50 -39.37
C MET A 20 -0.61 15.66 -37.98
N TYR A 21 -0.73 16.88 -37.45
CA TYR A 21 -1.30 17.12 -36.13
C TYR A 21 -2.78 16.78 -36.02
N VAL A 22 -3.53 16.80 -37.13
CA VAL A 22 -4.93 16.36 -37.16
C VAL A 22 -5.04 14.85 -37.37
N LEU A 23 -4.28 14.29 -38.32
CA LEU A 23 -4.35 12.86 -38.65
C LEU A 23 -3.72 11.97 -37.58
N PHE A 24 -2.68 12.44 -36.90
CA PHE A 24 -2.00 11.68 -35.85
C PHE A 24 -2.93 11.30 -34.69
N PRO A 25 -3.63 12.24 -34.00
CA PRO A 25 -4.52 11.89 -32.90
C PRO A 25 -5.75 11.11 -33.40
N ILE A 26 -6.30 11.42 -34.57
CA ILE A 26 -7.45 10.68 -35.13
C ILE A 26 -7.07 9.24 -35.45
N GLY A 27 -5.94 9.02 -36.12
CA GLY A 27 -5.44 7.69 -36.44
C GLY A 27 -5.07 6.90 -35.17
N TRP A 28 -4.46 7.55 -34.19
CA TRP A 28 -4.14 6.93 -32.91
C TRP A 28 -5.40 6.52 -32.15
N MET A 29 -6.42 7.40 -32.11
CA MET A 29 -7.73 7.07 -31.54
C MET A 29 -8.46 5.99 -32.34
N TYR A 30 -8.34 5.94 -33.67
CA TYR A 30 -8.97 4.88 -34.45
C TYR A 30 -8.31 3.52 -34.21
N TYR A 31 -6.99 3.48 -34.06
CA TYR A 31 -6.25 2.24 -33.83
C TYR A 31 -6.36 1.73 -32.38
N PHE A 32 -6.29 2.62 -31.38
CA PHE A 32 -6.34 2.24 -29.97
C PHE A 32 -7.71 2.43 -29.31
N GLY A 33 -8.55 3.34 -29.80
CA GLY A 33 -9.73 3.85 -29.10
C GLY A 33 -10.88 2.86 -28.90
N THR A 34 -10.94 1.78 -29.67
CA THR A 34 -12.01 0.77 -29.57
C THR A 34 -11.58 -0.51 -28.84
N ASN A 35 -10.29 -0.65 -28.50
CA ASN A 35 -9.72 -1.91 -28.00
C ASN A 35 -8.69 -1.66 -26.87
N LEU A 36 -8.85 -0.58 -26.10
CA LEU A 36 -7.99 -0.31 -24.93
C LEU A 36 -8.16 -1.39 -23.85
N ASP A 37 -9.38 -1.84 -23.60
CA ASP A 37 -9.68 -2.77 -22.51
C ASP A 37 -8.97 -4.12 -22.70
N GLU A 38 -9.04 -4.70 -23.91
CA GLU A 38 -8.34 -5.94 -24.24
C GLU A 38 -6.81 -5.80 -24.23
N ARG A 39 -6.28 -4.64 -24.64
CA ARG A 39 -4.82 -4.39 -24.74
C ARG A 39 -4.15 -3.98 -23.43
N PHE A 40 -4.90 -3.37 -22.51
CA PHE A 40 -4.39 -2.84 -21.24
C PHE A 40 -4.99 -3.55 -20.02
N SER A 41 -5.87 -4.53 -20.19
CA SER A 41 -6.31 -5.37 -19.07
C SER A 41 -5.14 -6.23 -18.58
N VAL A 42 -4.92 -6.18 -17.26
CA VAL A 42 -3.92 -7.02 -16.60
C VAL A 42 -4.65 -8.28 -16.11
N PRO A 43 -4.34 -9.48 -16.66
CA PRO A 43 -4.95 -10.69 -16.18
C PRO A 43 -4.59 -10.92 -14.71
N GLY A 44 -5.59 -11.14 -13.87
CA GLY A 44 -5.40 -11.33 -12.43
C GLY A 44 -5.10 -10.04 -11.66
N PHE A 45 -5.46 -8.85 -12.19
CA PHE A 45 -5.34 -7.58 -11.46
C PHE A 45 -6.03 -7.63 -10.08
N TRP A 46 -7.19 -8.29 -10.01
CA TRP A 46 -7.92 -8.46 -8.76
C TRP A 46 -7.56 -9.79 -8.09
N PRO A 47 -7.36 -9.81 -6.76
CA PRO A 47 -7.21 -11.05 -5.99
C PRO A 47 -8.38 -11.98 -6.28
N THR A 48 -8.08 -13.26 -6.46
CA THR A 48 -9.13 -14.27 -6.65
C THR A 48 -9.97 -14.43 -5.39
N THR A 49 -11.18 -14.96 -5.54
CA THR A 49 -12.09 -15.23 -4.40
C THR A 49 -11.51 -16.22 -3.39
N GLU A 50 -10.54 -17.05 -3.80
CA GLU A 50 -9.79 -17.94 -2.92
C GLU A 50 -8.71 -17.21 -2.11
N GLN A 51 -8.11 -16.16 -2.68
CA GLN A 51 -7.14 -15.29 -2.00
C GLN A 51 -7.82 -14.23 -1.13
N SER A 52 -9.13 -14.04 -1.29
CA SER A 52 -9.91 -13.14 -0.47
C SER A 52 -10.21 -13.77 0.89
N HIS A 53 -10.08 -13.00 1.97
CA HIS A 53 -10.46 -13.46 3.30
C HIS A 53 -11.95 -13.84 3.31
N LYS A 54 -12.23 -15.14 3.41
CA LYS A 54 -13.60 -15.65 3.54
C LYS A 54 -14.05 -15.45 4.98
N ILE A 55 -15.12 -14.68 5.16
CA ILE A 55 -15.76 -14.55 6.47
C ILE A 55 -16.35 -15.91 6.82
N PRO A 56 -16.15 -16.44 8.04
CA PRO A 56 -16.79 -17.68 8.48
C PRO A 56 -18.31 -17.49 8.42
N LEU A 57 -19.00 -18.26 7.56
CA LEU A 57 -20.46 -18.22 7.43
C LEU A 57 -21.14 -19.27 8.32
N GLU A 58 -20.45 -20.36 8.64
CA GLU A 58 -20.94 -21.44 9.49
C GLU A 58 -20.73 -21.14 10.97
N LYS A 59 -21.73 -21.45 11.79
CA LYS A 59 -21.72 -21.17 13.23
C LYS A 59 -20.52 -21.79 13.96
N GLU A 60 -20.16 -23.02 13.59
CA GLU A 60 -19.06 -23.76 14.20
C GLU A 60 -17.69 -23.11 13.92
N ASP A 61 -17.52 -22.53 12.72
CA ASP A 61 -16.29 -21.84 12.36
C ASP A 61 -16.21 -20.45 13.01
N ILE A 62 -17.35 -19.78 13.18
CA ILE A 62 -17.44 -18.54 13.97
C ILE A 62 -17.03 -18.80 15.43
N ASP A 63 -17.55 -19.88 16.04
CA ASP A 63 -17.25 -20.21 17.44
C ASP A 63 -15.76 -20.55 17.63
N LYS A 64 -15.14 -21.28 16.68
CA LYS A 64 -13.70 -21.57 16.69
C LYS A 64 -12.85 -20.30 16.56
N GLU A 65 -13.18 -19.43 15.61
CA GLU A 65 -12.44 -18.19 15.39
C GLU A 65 -12.61 -17.23 16.59
N LEU A 66 -13.80 -17.17 17.17
CA LEU A 66 -14.07 -16.40 18.38
C LEU A 66 -13.29 -16.93 19.59
N ALA A 67 -13.21 -18.25 19.75
CA ALA A 67 -12.37 -18.85 20.78
C ALA A 67 -10.88 -18.52 20.58
N ARG A 68 -10.38 -18.58 19.34
CA ARG A 68 -9.01 -18.17 18.98
C ARG A 68 -8.75 -16.71 19.35
N MET A 69 -9.68 -15.81 19.01
CA MET A 69 -9.57 -14.39 19.34
C MET A 69 -9.54 -14.15 20.86
N ARG A 70 -10.43 -14.80 21.62
CA ARG A 70 -10.47 -14.68 23.09
C ARG A 70 -9.18 -15.15 23.75
N MET A 71 -8.60 -16.26 23.27
CA MET A 71 -7.32 -16.76 23.76
C MET A 71 -6.18 -15.77 23.47
N ALA A 72 -6.11 -15.23 22.26
CA ALA A 72 -5.10 -14.24 21.90
C ALA A 72 -5.21 -12.95 22.74
N ASP A 73 -6.43 -12.52 23.04
CA ASP A 73 -6.68 -11.35 23.88
C ASP A 73 -6.31 -11.59 25.35
N ALA A 74 -6.59 -12.79 25.88
CA ALA A 74 -6.18 -13.18 27.23
C ALA A 74 -4.65 -13.14 27.38
N VAL A 75 -3.92 -13.75 26.44
CA VAL A 75 -2.44 -13.74 26.45
C VAL A 75 -1.88 -12.32 26.35
N LYS A 76 -2.46 -11.46 25.50
CA LYS A 76 -2.06 -10.05 25.40
C LYS A 76 -2.32 -9.28 26.68
N ARG A 77 -3.44 -9.56 27.37
CA ARG A 77 -3.75 -8.94 28.67
C ARG A 77 -2.73 -9.33 29.72
N GLU A 78 -2.47 -10.63 29.87
CA GLU A 78 -1.48 -11.15 30.82
C GLU A 78 -0.09 -10.58 30.56
N ARG A 79 0.34 -10.52 29.28
CA ARG A 79 1.63 -9.92 28.93
C ARG A 79 1.73 -8.46 29.36
N ARG A 80 0.68 -7.65 29.13
CA ARG A 80 0.64 -6.24 29.55
C ARG A 80 0.64 -6.09 31.07
N GLU A 81 0.00 -7.00 31.79
CA GLU A 81 -0.01 -6.98 33.26
C GLU A 81 1.39 -7.29 33.81
N ARG A 82 2.05 -8.34 33.31
CA ARG A 82 3.42 -8.67 33.69
C ARG A 82 4.41 -7.55 33.36
N GLU A 83 4.29 -6.93 32.19
CA GLU A 83 5.13 -5.78 31.80
C GLU A 83 4.97 -4.62 32.79
N ARG A 84 3.72 -4.28 33.18
CA ARG A 84 3.45 -3.24 34.18
C ARG A 84 4.01 -3.57 35.56
N GLU A 85 3.93 -4.82 35.99
CA GLU A 85 4.48 -5.26 37.27
C GLU A 85 6.01 -5.15 37.30
N ILE A 86 6.67 -5.55 36.21
CA ILE A 86 8.14 -5.43 36.07
C ILE A 86 8.53 -3.95 36.04
N GLU A 87 7.82 -3.10 35.30
CA GLU A 87 8.06 -1.66 35.25
C GLU A 87 7.87 -0.99 36.62
N ALA A 88 6.84 -1.40 37.38
CA ALA A 88 6.61 -0.88 38.73
C ALA A 88 7.72 -1.33 39.71
N GLN A 89 8.15 -2.59 39.65
CA GLN A 89 9.23 -3.11 40.50
C GLN A 89 10.58 -2.45 40.17
N THR A 90 10.89 -2.29 38.89
CA THR A 90 12.13 -1.62 38.44
C THR A 90 12.15 -0.15 38.85
N GLN A 91 11.03 0.57 38.73
CA GLN A 91 10.91 1.94 39.24
C GLN A 91 11.08 2.01 40.76
N ALA A 92 10.45 1.12 41.51
CA ALA A 92 10.58 1.08 42.98
C ALA A 92 12.02 0.79 43.43
N GLN A 93 12.71 -0.15 42.76
CA GLN A 93 14.13 -0.45 43.03
C GLN A 93 15.04 0.72 42.68
N ALA A 94 14.82 1.41 41.56
CA ALA A 94 15.58 2.59 41.17
C ALA A 94 15.43 3.75 42.18
N LEU A 95 14.20 3.99 42.67
CA LEU A 95 13.93 4.99 43.71
C LEU A 95 14.60 4.64 45.04
N ALA A 96 14.59 3.36 45.45
CA ALA A 96 15.25 2.90 46.68
C ALA A 96 16.78 3.04 46.60
N GLN A 97 17.39 2.70 45.46
CA GLN A 97 18.83 2.85 45.24
C GLN A 97 19.26 4.33 45.25
N ALA A 98 18.47 5.21 44.62
CA ALA A 98 18.73 6.66 44.62
C ALA A 98 18.71 7.26 46.04
N GLN A 99 17.83 6.78 46.92
CA GLN A 99 17.79 7.22 48.33
C GLN A 99 18.98 6.69 49.15
N SER A 100 19.41 5.45 48.91
CA SER A 100 20.57 4.88 49.62
C SER A 100 21.92 5.53 49.25
N GLY A 101 22.08 6.00 48.00
CA GLY A 101 23.31 6.66 47.54
C GLY A 101 23.48 8.12 48.00
N GLN A 102 22.40 8.79 48.42
CA GLN A 102 22.46 10.15 48.98
C GLN A 102 22.83 10.17 50.47
N GLY A 103 22.61 9.07 51.20
CA GLY A 103 22.96 8.96 52.63
C GLY A 103 24.44 8.71 52.90
N SER A 104 25.21 8.18 51.94
CA SER A 104 26.62 7.81 52.13
C SER A 104 27.63 8.91 51.77
N ASN A 105 27.17 10.06 51.25
CA ASN A 105 28.04 11.19 50.86
C ASN A 105 28.03 12.34 51.90
N LEU A 106 27.51 12.09 53.11
CA LEU A 106 27.37 13.09 54.19
C LEU A 106 28.10 12.71 55.49
N GLU A 107 28.92 11.66 55.49
CA GLU A 107 29.88 11.36 56.59
C GLU A 107 31.31 11.74 56.22
#